data_AF-A0A3M2AKD2-F1
#
_entry.id   AF-A0A3M2AKD2-F1
#
_cell.length_a   1.000
_cell.length_b   1.000
_cell.length_c   1.000
_cell.angle_alpha   90.00
_cell.angle_beta   90.00
_cell.angle_gamma   90.00
#
_symmetry.space_group_name_H-M   'P 1'
#
loop_
_entity.id
_entity.type
_entity.pdbx_description
1 polymer ?
#
loop_
_entity_poly.entity_id
_entity_poly.type
_entity_poly.pdbx_seq_one_letter_code
_entity_poly.pdbx_strand_id
1 'polypeptide(L)'
;MRRFAARYPEFRAAGAEVVRVFPSPLAALQRYTDGSLRAPFPVLADPKRRVFTAYRIERSWRGLLSREGWRRSRAAAAETGPPAWRDMLRDGIRGLPADFLIGPDGRIERARYGEHFSDGLSPAEALAWLSG
;
A
#
# COMPACT_ATOMS: atom_id res chain seq x y z
N MET A 1 -2.08 -2.85 4.06
CA MET A 1 -2.58 -2.03 5.19
C MET A 1 -2.52 -2.76 6.52
N ARG A 2 -3.31 -3.84 6.74
CA ARG A 2 -3.35 -4.58 8.02
C ARG A 2 -1.98 -5.03 8.55
N ARG A 3 -1.10 -5.54 7.68
CA ARG A 3 0.26 -5.99 8.06
C ARG A 3 1.14 -4.87 8.61
N PHE A 4 1.08 -3.69 7.98
CA PHE A 4 1.79 -2.50 8.48
C PHE A 4 1.13 -1.92 9.72
N ALA A 5 -0.20 -1.98 9.82
CA ALA A 5 -0.93 -1.52 11.01
C ALA A 5 -0.56 -2.36 12.25
N ALA A 6 -0.46 -3.69 12.09
CA ALA A 6 -0.08 -4.60 13.16
C ALA A 6 1.34 -4.36 13.70
N ARG A 7 2.26 -3.86 12.85
CA ARG A 7 3.67 -3.60 13.19
C ARG A 7 4.00 -2.12 13.30
N TYR A 8 3.00 -1.24 13.25
CA TYR A 8 3.19 0.21 13.28
C TYR A 8 3.99 0.72 14.51
N PRO A 9 3.79 0.17 15.73
CA PRO A 9 4.60 0.56 16.88
C PRO A 9 6.11 0.36 16.66
N GLU A 10 6.53 -0.66 15.90
CA GLU A 10 7.94 -0.93 15.62
C GLU A 10 8.55 0.16 14.73
N PHE A 11 7.81 0.60 13.69
CA PHE A 11 8.25 1.72 12.84
C PHE A 11 8.40 3.00 13.66
N ARG A 12 7.42 3.29 14.53
CA ARG A 12 7.46 4.48 15.41
C ARG A 12 8.62 4.41 16.40
N ALA A 13 8.91 3.25 16.95
CA ALA A 13 10.06 3.04 17.84
C ALA A 13 11.40 3.24 17.12
N ALA A 14 11.47 2.89 15.84
CA ALA A 14 12.63 3.14 14.97
C ALA A 14 12.71 4.58 14.43
N GLY A 15 11.84 5.51 14.89
CA GLY A 15 11.83 6.90 14.43
C GLY A 15 11.25 7.10 13.03
N ALA A 16 10.59 6.08 12.45
CA ALA A 16 10.01 6.12 11.13
C ALA A 16 8.48 6.32 11.16
N GLU A 17 7.96 6.91 10.09
CA GLU A 17 6.52 7.09 9.88
C GLU A 17 6.04 6.20 8.72
N VAL A 18 4.82 5.67 8.85
CA VAL A 18 4.15 4.94 7.77
C VAL A 18 3.06 5.83 7.22
N VAL A 19 3.06 6.11 5.92
CA VAL A 19 1.99 6.92 5.29
C VAL A 19 1.36 6.12 4.17
N ARG A 20 0.03 6.13 4.11
CA ARG A 20 -0.70 5.48 3.01
C ARG A 20 -1.50 6.48 2.20
N VAL A 21 -1.28 6.50 0.89
CA VAL A 21 -2.01 7.39 -0.03
C VAL A 21 -2.98 6.56 -0.86
N PHE A 22 -4.24 7.00 -0.92
CA PHE A 22 -5.29 6.39 -1.74
C PHE A 22 -5.67 7.34 -2.88
N PRO A 23 -5.97 6.85 -4.10
CA PRO A 23 -6.45 7.68 -5.20
C PRO A 23 -7.93 8.08 -5.03
N SER A 24 -8.50 7.85 -3.85
CA SER A 24 -9.92 8.00 -3.54
C SER A 24 -10.19 9.33 -2.84
N PRO A 25 -11.40 9.90 -2.98
CA PRO A 25 -11.78 11.12 -2.28
C PRO A 25 -11.83 10.89 -0.76
N LEU A 26 -11.63 11.97 0.01
CA LEU A 26 -11.58 11.92 1.48
C LEU A 26 -12.82 11.26 2.10
N ALA A 27 -14.01 11.52 1.56
CA ALA A 27 -15.27 10.90 2.01
C ALA A 27 -15.22 9.36 1.96
N ALA A 28 -14.54 8.77 0.97
CA ALA A 28 -14.41 7.32 0.87
C ALA A 28 -13.47 6.72 1.94
N LEU A 29 -12.61 7.54 2.54
CA LEU A 29 -11.59 7.14 3.52
C LEU A 29 -12.07 7.28 4.97
N GLN A 30 -13.27 7.82 5.23
CA GLN A 30 -13.84 7.96 6.58
C GLN A 30 -13.92 6.61 7.34
N ARG A 31 -14.06 5.50 6.62
CA ARG A 31 -14.01 4.15 7.21
C ARG A 31 -12.67 3.80 7.89
N TYR A 32 -11.60 4.53 7.59
CA TYR A 32 -10.26 4.36 8.18
C TYR A 32 -9.97 5.38 9.27
N THR A 33 -10.83 6.37 9.46
CA THR A 33 -10.74 7.31 10.59
C THR A 33 -11.49 6.75 11.79
N ASP A 34 -12.64 6.11 11.56
CA ASP A 34 -13.54 5.66 12.62
C ASP A 34 -13.85 4.15 12.51
N GLY A 35 -13.93 3.46 13.66
CA GLY A 35 -14.34 2.06 13.75
C GLY A 35 -13.22 1.01 13.68
N SER A 36 -13.58 -0.23 13.37
CA SER A 36 -12.70 -1.42 13.44
C SER A 36 -11.61 -1.48 12.35
N LEU A 37 -11.68 -0.61 11.36
CA LEU A 37 -10.68 -0.48 10.28
C LEU A 37 -9.77 0.74 10.47
N ARG A 38 -9.84 1.41 11.63
CA ARG A 38 -9.04 2.59 11.94
C ARG A 38 -7.55 2.31 11.70
N ALA A 39 -6.96 3.10 10.81
CA ALA A 39 -5.52 3.01 10.56
C ALA A 39 -4.77 3.70 11.70
N PRO A 40 -3.71 3.09 12.26
CA PRO A 40 -2.93 3.71 13.33
C PRO A 40 -1.97 4.79 12.80
N PHE A 41 -1.89 4.94 11.48
CA PHE A 41 -0.99 5.84 10.77
C PHE A 41 -1.74 6.76 9.81
N PRO A 42 -1.13 7.87 9.35
CA PRO A 42 -1.75 8.80 8.41
C PRO A 42 -2.22 8.14 7.11
N VAL A 43 -3.47 8.44 6.74
CA VAL A 43 -4.10 8.02 5.49
C VAL A 43 -4.46 9.26 4.69
N LEU A 44 -3.91 9.39 3.49
CA LEU A 44 -4.06 10.56 2.62
C LEU A 44 -4.94 10.25 1.41
N ALA A 45 -5.80 11.21 1.05
CA ALA A 45 -6.62 11.18 -0.14
C ALA A 45 -5.94 11.93 -1.30
N ASP A 46 -5.80 11.28 -2.45
CA ASP A 46 -5.32 11.87 -3.70
C ASP A 46 -6.31 11.63 -4.86
N PRO A 47 -7.54 12.18 -4.78
CA PRO A 47 -8.58 11.97 -5.80
C PRO A 47 -8.17 12.52 -7.18
N LYS A 48 -7.28 13.52 -7.22
CA LYS A 48 -6.74 14.10 -8.45
C LYS A 48 -5.52 13.34 -8.97
N ARG A 49 -5.07 12.29 -8.27
CA ARG A 49 -3.92 11.45 -8.61
C ARG A 49 -2.61 12.24 -8.81
N ARG A 50 -2.44 13.35 -8.11
CA ARG A 50 -1.23 14.19 -8.21
C ARG A 50 0.01 13.44 -7.75
N VAL A 51 -0.07 12.75 -6.61
CA VAL A 51 1.01 11.91 -6.07
C VAL A 51 1.22 10.72 -7.00
N PHE A 52 0.14 10.04 -7.38
CA PHE A 52 0.24 8.88 -8.28
C PHE A 52 0.92 9.23 -9.62
N THR A 53 0.62 10.39 -10.19
CA THR A 53 1.28 10.87 -11.42
C THR A 53 2.73 11.27 -11.17
N ALA A 54 3.01 12.03 -10.11
CA ALA A 54 4.38 12.47 -9.78
C ALA A 54 5.32 11.29 -9.56
N TYR A 55 4.83 10.23 -8.92
CA TYR A 55 5.58 9.01 -8.63
C TYR A 55 5.48 7.98 -9.78
N ARG A 56 4.90 8.33 -10.93
CA ARG A 56 4.71 7.46 -12.09
C ARG A 56 4.06 6.11 -11.75
N ILE A 57 3.14 6.10 -10.78
CA ILE A 57 2.36 4.93 -10.42
C ILE A 57 1.31 4.73 -11.51
N GLU A 58 1.70 3.96 -12.53
CA GLU A 58 0.86 3.70 -13.69
C GLU A 58 -0.47 3.07 -13.29
N ARG A 59 -1.53 3.45 -14.01
CA ARG A 59 -2.77 2.69 -14.02
C ARG A 59 -2.48 1.38 -14.77
N SER A 60 -1.87 0.39 -14.13
CA SER A 60 -1.70 -0.90 -14.80
C SER A 60 -3.03 -1.66 -14.82
N TRP A 61 -3.83 -1.35 -15.85
CA TRP A 61 -4.99 -2.16 -16.24
C TRP A 61 -4.54 -3.55 -16.71
N ARG A 62 -3.31 -3.68 -17.23
CA ARG A 62 -2.72 -4.94 -17.68
C ARG A 62 -2.53 -5.94 -16.53
N GLY A 63 -2.08 -5.49 -15.35
CA GLY A 63 -1.97 -6.33 -14.16
C GLY A 63 -3.33 -6.88 -13.69
N LEU A 64 -4.39 -6.05 -13.76
CA LEU A 64 -5.77 -6.43 -13.48
C LEU A 64 -6.36 -7.42 -14.51
N LEU A 65 -5.86 -7.43 -15.74
CA LEU A 65 -6.31 -8.33 -16.81
C LEU A 65 -5.43 -9.58 -16.97
N SER A 66 -4.29 -9.67 -16.27
CA SER A 66 -3.36 -10.79 -16.41
C SER A 66 -3.89 -12.06 -15.73
N ARG A 67 -4.09 -13.14 -16.52
CA ARG A 67 -4.48 -14.46 -15.99
C ARG A 67 -3.52 -14.97 -14.91
N GLU A 68 -2.24 -14.64 -15.05
CA GLU A 68 -1.18 -15.04 -14.12
C GLU A 68 -1.26 -14.30 -12.78
N GLY A 69 -1.51 -12.98 -12.81
CA GLY A 69 -1.75 -12.18 -11.61
C GLY A 69 -2.95 -12.69 -10.83
N TRP A 70 -4.05 -13.05 -11.50
CA TRP A 70 -5.22 -13.66 -10.86
C TRP A 70 -4.91 -15.05 -10.26
N ARG A 71 -4.10 -15.87 -10.92
CA ARG A 71 -3.67 -17.18 -10.40
C ARG A 71 -2.84 -17.04 -9.13
N ARG A 72 -1.81 -16.19 -9.16
CA ARG A 72 -0.94 -15.93 -7.99
C ARG A 72 -1.70 -15.25 -6.85
N SER A 73 -2.70 -14.42 -7.17
CA SER A 73 -3.64 -13.85 -6.19
C SER A 73 -4.35 -14.90 -5.36
N ARG A 74 -4.93 -15.89 -6.04
CA ARG A 74 -5.71 -16.92 -5.40
C ARG A 74 -4.82 -17.81 -4.53
N ALA A 75 -3.58 -18.08 -4.97
CA ALA A 75 -2.60 -18.78 -4.15
C ALA A 75 -2.25 -17.99 -2.88
N ALA A 76 -1.89 -16.71 -3.00
CA ALA A 76 -1.58 -15.87 -1.84
C ALA A 76 -2.78 -15.70 -0.88
N ALA A 77 -4.00 -15.72 -1.40
CA ALA A 77 -5.22 -15.65 -0.59
C ALA A 77 -5.52 -16.93 0.19
N ALA A 78 -5.16 -18.10 -0.37
CA ALA A 78 -5.26 -19.37 0.34
C ALA A 78 -4.33 -19.41 1.56
N GLU A 79 -3.20 -18.72 1.51
CA GLU A 79 -2.21 -18.69 2.59
C GLU A 79 -2.42 -17.53 3.58
N THR A 80 -3.01 -16.40 3.15
CA THR A 80 -2.98 -15.15 3.93
C THR A 80 -4.33 -14.48 4.17
N GLY A 81 -5.44 -15.12 3.77
CA GLY A 81 -6.81 -14.62 3.97
C GLY A 81 -7.40 -13.93 2.72
N PRO A 82 -8.55 -13.23 2.84
CA PRO A 82 -9.28 -12.73 1.68
C PRO A 82 -8.40 -11.86 0.77
N PRO A 83 -8.54 -12.01 -0.56
CA PRO A 83 -7.55 -11.48 -1.48
C PRO A 83 -7.57 -9.95 -1.53
N ALA A 84 -6.38 -9.34 -1.44
CA ALA A 84 -6.18 -7.90 -1.36
C ALA A 84 -6.78 -7.09 -2.54
N TRP A 85 -7.10 -7.75 -3.68
CA TRP A 85 -7.80 -7.09 -4.79
C TRP A 85 -9.23 -6.68 -4.43
N ARG A 86 -9.92 -7.38 -3.51
CA ARG A 86 -11.28 -7.01 -3.08
C ARG A 86 -11.29 -5.70 -2.29
N ASP A 87 -10.32 -5.54 -1.40
CA ASP A 87 -10.13 -4.29 -0.66
C ASP A 87 -9.70 -3.17 -1.63
N MET A 88 -8.73 -3.42 -2.52
CA MET A 88 -8.32 -2.45 -3.54
C MET A 88 -9.47 -1.98 -4.43
N LEU A 89 -10.32 -2.88 -4.94
CA LEU A 89 -11.49 -2.49 -5.75
C LEU A 89 -12.52 -1.73 -4.92
N ARG A 90 -12.78 -2.15 -3.68
CA ARG A 90 -13.70 -1.48 -2.73
C ARG A 90 -13.19 -0.10 -2.32
N ASP A 91 -11.88 0.11 -2.38
CA ASP A 91 -11.21 1.34 -2.00
C ASP A 91 -10.90 2.25 -3.20
N GLY A 92 -11.46 1.93 -4.39
CA GLY A 92 -11.29 2.73 -5.61
C GLY A 92 -9.89 2.66 -6.23
N ILE A 93 -9.02 1.78 -5.72
CA ILE A 93 -7.66 1.60 -6.22
C ILE A 93 -7.71 0.83 -7.55
N ARG A 94 -7.66 1.60 -8.64
CA ARG A 94 -7.37 1.12 -9.99
C ARG A 94 -5.89 1.38 -10.29
N GLY A 95 -5.04 0.41 -9.99
CA GLY A 95 -3.58 0.47 -10.14
C GLY A 95 -2.88 -0.61 -9.32
N LEU A 96 -1.60 -0.86 -9.60
CA LEU A 96 -0.77 -1.77 -8.80
C LEU A 96 -0.26 -1.05 -7.56
N PRO A 97 0.01 -1.76 -6.45
CA PRO A 97 0.64 -1.16 -5.28
C PRO A 97 2.00 -0.59 -5.67
N ALA A 98 2.37 0.52 -5.04
CA ALA A 98 3.72 1.03 -5.09
C ALA A 98 4.11 1.46 -3.67
N ASP A 99 5.28 1.02 -3.24
CA ASP A 99 5.81 1.30 -1.91
C ASP A 99 7.17 1.98 -2.05
N PHE A 100 7.41 2.98 -1.20
CA PHE A 100 8.61 3.82 -1.24
C PHE A 100 9.21 3.88 0.16
N LEU A 101 10.53 3.67 0.26
CA LEU A 101 11.31 3.92 1.46
C LEU A 101 12.03 5.26 1.24
N ILE A 102 11.74 6.22 2.11
CA ILE A 102 12.15 7.61 1.99
C ILE A 102 13.08 7.92 3.16
N GLY A 103 14.31 8.32 2.85
CA GLY A 103 15.32 8.69 3.82
C GLY A 103 14.96 9.97 4.58
N PRO A 104 15.68 10.28 5.67
CA PRO A 104 15.43 11.46 6.49
C PRO A 104 15.65 12.78 5.73
N ASP A 105 16.38 12.76 4.63
CA ASP A 105 16.58 13.91 3.73
C ASP A 105 15.45 14.09 2.69
N GLY A 106 14.43 13.23 2.75
CA GLY A 106 13.29 13.23 1.83
C GLY A 106 13.56 12.56 0.48
N ARG A 107 14.73 11.92 0.28
CA ARG A 107 15.03 11.18 -0.95
C ARG A 107 14.46 9.78 -0.92
N ILE A 108 14.01 9.30 -2.08
CA ILE A 108 13.59 7.91 -2.25
C ILE A 108 14.86 7.05 -2.32
N GLU A 109 15.10 6.25 -1.29
CA GLU A 109 16.21 5.29 -1.26
C GLU A 109 15.82 3.96 -1.89
N ARG A 110 14.53 3.60 -1.80
CA ARG A 110 13.98 2.40 -2.45
C ARG A 110 12.59 2.65 -2.99
N ALA A 111 12.35 2.22 -4.22
CA ALA A 111 11.02 2.23 -4.84
C ALA A 111 10.67 0.82 -5.30
N ARG A 112 9.47 0.35 -4.94
CA ARG A 112 8.91 -0.92 -5.40
C ARG A 112 7.59 -0.67 -6.09
N TYR A 113 7.57 -0.86 -7.40
CA TYR A 113 6.36 -0.85 -8.21
C TYR A 113 5.90 -2.29 -8.36
N GLY A 114 4.78 -2.64 -7.74
CA GLY A 114 4.28 -4.00 -7.76
C GLY A 114 3.83 -4.42 -9.16
N GLU A 115 4.03 -5.69 -9.50
CA GLU A 115 3.56 -6.30 -10.74
C GLU A 115 2.12 -6.84 -10.62
N HIS A 116 1.66 -7.11 -9.38
CA HIS A 116 0.30 -7.55 -9.05
C HIS A 116 -0.20 -6.93 -7.72
N PHE A 117 -1.49 -7.08 -7.41
CA PHE A 117 -2.17 -6.45 -6.25
C PHE A 117 -1.57 -6.83 -4.87
N SER A 118 -0.86 -7.95 -4.78
CA SER A 118 -0.18 -8.40 -3.55
C SER A 118 1.33 -8.15 -3.57
N ASP A 119 1.84 -7.52 -4.63
CA ASP A 119 3.27 -7.32 -4.84
C ASP A 119 3.74 -6.01 -4.21
N GLY A 120 3.67 -5.91 -2.88
CA GLY A 120 4.19 -4.78 -2.11
C GLY A 120 5.36 -5.17 -1.21
N LEU A 121 6.07 -4.18 -0.67
CA LEU A 121 7.04 -4.41 0.40
C LEU A 121 6.35 -5.04 1.62
N SER A 122 7.01 -6.01 2.24
CA SER A 122 6.59 -6.50 3.55
C SER A 122 7.05 -5.55 4.67
N PRO A 123 6.35 -5.52 5.83
CA PRO A 123 6.84 -4.78 6.99
C PRO A 123 8.24 -5.20 7.45
N ALA A 124 8.58 -6.48 7.30
CA ALA A 124 9.89 -7.01 7.68
C ALA A 124 11.00 -6.42 6.81
N GLU A 125 10.81 -6.36 5.49
CA GLU A 125 11.77 -5.72 4.58
C GLU A 125 11.95 -4.24 4.87
N ALA A 126 10.85 -3.52 5.17
CA ALA A 126 10.91 -2.10 5.49
C ALA A 126 11.61 -1.83 6.84
N LEU A 127 11.39 -2.66 7.86
CA LEU A 127 12.08 -2.54 9.16
C LEU A 127 13.56 -2.93 9.07
N ALA A 128 13.90 -3.91 8.23
CA ALA A 128 15.29 -4.26 7.98
C ALA A 128 16.05 -3.10 7.33
N TRP A 129 15.42 -2.37 6.40
CA TRP A 129 15.99 -1.16 5.82
C TRP A 129 16.26 -0.07 6.86
N LEU A 130 15.39 0.12 7.85
CA LEU A 130 15.60 1.10 8.93
C LEU A 130 16.77 0.76 9.87
N SER A 131 17.24 -0.48 9.84
CA SER A 131 18.30 -0.98 10.72
C SER A 131 19.68 -1.05 10.04
N GLY A 132 19.76 -0.74 8.75
CA GLY A 132 21.00 -0.73 7.95
C GLY A 132 21.48 0.68 7.71
#